data_AF-A0A1F1C6L0-F1
#
_entry.id   AF-A0A1F1C6L0-F1
#
_cell.length_a   1.000
_cell.length_b   1.000
_cell.length_c   1.000
_cell.angle_alpha   90.00
_cell.angle_beta   90.00
_cell.angle_gamma   90.00
#
_symmetry.space_group_name_H-M   'P 1'
#
loop_
_entity.id
_entity.type
_entity.pdbx_description
1 polymer ?
#
loop_
_entity_poly.entity_id
_entity_poly.type
_entity_poly.pdbx_seq_one_letter_code
_entity_poly.pdbx_strand_id
1 'polypeptide(L)'
;MDKLLDSFETVFGNGFLKYFKEQEKKHHYFKLNDYKKIIQKFVEDEQRDRVNYYRGKHVHFTRFLLISIEKFKSNGRSIDFTELDHKGKLIWQLEHIMPQSNFENGDCYKNKLGNLTLLHRDTNVKISNETFVEKKKVLLDKVESKFYINEVFRTDNFEKSDIKNRSINLINDLGKIINDNFDVYRKKVLKI
;
A
#
# COMPACT_ATOMS: atom_id res chain seq x y z
N MET A 1 3.30 19.09 14.86
CA MET A 1 3.02 17.69 14.47
C MET A 1 1.62 17.55 13.86
N ASP A 2 0.67 18.42 14.21
CA ASP A 2 -0.72 18.39 13.72
C ASP A 2 -0.84 18.29 12.20
N LYS A 3 -0.08 19.11 11.45
CA LYS A 3 -0.04 19.02 9.98
C LYS A 3 0.26 17.61 9.44
N LEU A 4 1.15 16.86 10.11
CA LEU A 4 1.46 15.48 9.72
C LEU A 4 0.29 14.53 10.01
N LEU A 5 -0.38 14.72 11.14
CA LEU A 5 -1.55 13.92 11.51
C LEU A 5 -2.75 14.20 10.59
N ASP A 6 -3.01 15.47 10.28
CA ASP A 6 -4.05 15.91 9.34
C ASP A 6 -3.77 15.35 7.94
N SER A 7 -2.50 15.39 7.51
CA SER A 7 -2.04 14.75 6.28
C SER A 7 -2.29 13.24 6.30
N PHE A 8 -1.97 12.56 7.39
CA PHE A 8 -2.19 11.11 7.49
C PHE A 8 -3.66 10.73 7.40
N GLU A 9 -4.54 11.50 8.04
CA GLU A 9 -5.98 11.32 7.91
C GLU A 9 -6.44 11.54 6.46
N THR A 10 -6.04 12.65 5.86
CA THR A 10 -6.50 13.05 4.52
C THR A 10 -5.97 12.13 3.42
N VAL A 11 -4.73 11.65 3.53
CA VAL A 11 -4.06 10.92 2.44
C VAL A 11 -4.22 9.41 2.58
N PHE A 12 -4.26 8.89 3.81
CA PHE A 12 -4.26 7.45 4.09
C PHE A 12 -5.52 6.99 4.85
N GLY A 13 -6.34 7.92 5.33
CA GLY A 13 -7.61 7.67 5.98
C GLY A 13 -7.49 7.47 7.50
N ASN A 14 -8.64 7.58 8.17
CA ASN A 14 -8.76 7.48 9.62
C ASN A 14 -8.23 6.17 10.23
N GLY A 15 -8.37 5.05 9.50
CA GLY A 15 -7.83 3.76 9.92
C GLY A 15 -6.31 3.78 10.05
N PHE A 16 -5.60 4.40 9.09
CA PHE A 16 -4.14 4.56 9.17
C PHE A 16 -3.74 5.54 10.27
N LEU A 17 -4.43 6.68 10.39
CA LEU A 17 -4.14 7.66 11.45
C LEU A 17 -4.21 7.01 12.85
N LYS A 18 -5.27 6.22 13.11
CA LYS A 18 -5.41 5.49 14.37
C LYS A 18 -4.28 4.49 14.56
N TYR A 19 -3.95 3.72 13.52
CA TYR A 19 -2.84 2.78 13.54
C TYR A 19 -1.49 3.46 13.88
N PHE A 20 -1.18 4.55 13.19
CA PHE A 20 0.05 5.32 13.44
C PHE A 20 0.07 5.87 14.86
N LYS A 21 -1.03 6.42 15.37
CA LYS A 21 -1.12 6.90 16.77
C LYS A 21 -0.88 5.79 17.79
N GLU A 22 -1.30 4.55 17.51
CA GLU A 22 -0.99 3.39 18.36
C GLU A 22 0.51 3.08 18.36
N GLN A 23 1.17 3.12 17.20
CA GLN A 23 2.62 2.91 17.11
C GLN A 23 3.40 4.06 17.74
N GLU A 24 2.96 5.31 17.54
CA GLU A 24 3.54 6.49 18.18
C GLU A 24 3.52 6.38 19.71
N LYS A 25 2.42 5.89 20.30
CA LYS A 25 2.36 5.68 21.76
C LYS A 25 3.39 4.67 22.27
N LYS A 26 3.71 3.67 21.46
CA LYS A 26 4.66 2.60 21.81
C LYS A 26 6.12 2.99 21.57
N HIS A 27 6.38 3.71 20.48
CA HIS A 27 7.74 3.95 19.99
C HIS A 27 8.20 5.41 20.13
N HIS A 28 7.29 6.34 20.46
CA HIS A 28 7.55 7.75 20.71
C HIS A 28 8.26 8.49 19.56
N TYR A 29 7.84 8.26 18.32
CA TYR A 29 8.47 8.88 17.15
C TYR A 29 8.44 10.41 17.20
N PHE A 30 7.42 11.03 17.79
CA PHE A 30 7.30 12.49 17.88
C PHE A 30 8.44 13.16 18.66
N LYS A 31 9.16 12.42 19.51
CA LYS A 31 10.38 12.93 20.16
C LYS A 31 11.50 13.27 19.16
N LEU A 32 11.47 12.71 17.95
CA LEU A 32 12.43 12.99 16.90
C LEU A 32 12.28 14.41 16.30
N ASN A 33 11.11 15.04 16.49
CA ASN A 33 10.79 16.42 16.09
C ASN A 33 11.13 16.76 14.62
N ASP A 34 11.07 15.78 13.73
CA ASP A 34 11.37 15.94 12.31
C ASP A 34 10.53 14.94 11.51
N TYR A 35 9.79 15.43 10.50
CA TYR A 35 8.86 14.59 9.75
C TYR A 35 9.55 13.44 9.01
N LYS A 36 10.75 13.68 8.47
CA LYS A 36 11.51 12.64 7.77
C LYS A 36 11.91 11.57 8.75
N LYS A 37 12.52 11.93 9.87
CA LYS A 37 12.97 10.99 10.90
C LYS A 37 11.81 10.20 11.49
N ILE A 38 10.67 10.83 11.74
CA ILE A 38 9.44 10.17 12.23
C ILE A 38 9.00 9.07 11.26
N ILE A 39 8.85 9.42 9.98
CA ILE A 39 8.35 8.48 8.97
C ILE A 39 9.39 7.39 8.69
N GLN A 40 10.67 7.72 8.62
CA GLN A 40 11.76 6.75 8.52
C GLN A 40 11.70 5.74 9.65
N LYS A 41 11.66 6.21 10.90
CA LYS A 41 11.66 5.34 12.07
C LYS A 41 10.40 4.48 12.15
N PHE A 42 9.24 5.05 11.83
CA PHE A 42 7.99 4.29 11.71
C PHE A 42 8.10 3.18 10.67
N VAL A 43 8.61 3.48 9.47
CA VAL A 43 8.76 2.47 8.40
C VAL A 43 9.78 1.40 8.80
N GLU A 44 10.92 1.77 9.39
CA GLU A 44 11.92 0.81 9.88
C GLU A 44 11.33 -0.16 10.91
N ASP A 45 10.66 0.38 11.93
CA ASP A 45 10.09 -0.42 13.01
C ASP A 45 8.95 -1.32 12.49
N GLU A 46 8.15 -0.81 11.55
CA GLU A 46 7.10 -1.60 10.92
C GLU A 46 7.64 -2.70 10.00
N GLN A 47 8.74 -2.46 9.28
CA GLN A 47 9.34 -3.41 8.34
C GLN A 47 10.17 -4.49 9.04
N ARG A 48 10.71 -4.20 10.24
CA ARG A 48 11.54 -5.14 11.00
C ARG A 48 10.81 -6.47 11.19
N ASP A 49 11.39 -7.53 10.63
CA ASP A 49 10.90 -8.92 10.69
C ASP A 49 9.46 -9.11 10.15
N ARG A 50 8.96 -8.19 9.31
CA ARG A 50 7.61 -8.28 8.77
C ARG A 50 7.50 -9.35 7.69
N VAL A 51 6.80 -10.42 8.04
CA VAL A 51 6.45 -11.51 7.11
C VAL A 51 5.01 -11.44 6.58
N ASN A 52 4.14 -10.64 7.21
CA ASN A 52 2.72 -10.51 6.85
C ASN A 52 2.30 -9.05 6.63
N TYR A 53 1.65 -8.80 5.50
CA TYR A 53 1.20 -7.48 5.04
C TYR A 53 -0.34 -7.40 4.87
N TYR A 54 -1.09 -8.45 5.17
CA TYR A 54 -2.52 -8.50 4.89
C TYR A 54 -3.40 -8.70 6.13
N ARG A 55 -2.95 -9.38 7.17
CA ARG A 55 -3.84 -9.75 8.29
C ARG A 55 -3.98 -8.67 9.35
N GLY A 56 -5.19 -8.50 9.87
CA GLY A 56 -5.47 -7.66 11.03
C GLY A 56 -5.01 -6.22 10.82
N LYS A 57 -4.24 -5.68 11.77
CA LYS A 57 -3.77 -4.29 11.71
C LYS A 57 -2.71 -4.04 10.63
N HIS A 58 -2.09 -5.09 10.08
CA HIS A 58 -1.04 -4.94 9.06
C HIS A 58 -1.56 -4.29 7.76
N VAL A 59 -2.86 -4.39 7.47
CA VAL A 59 -3.47 -3.73 6.31
C VAL A 59 -3.22 -2.23 6.30
N HIS A 60 -3.17 -1.58 7.46
CA HIS A 60 -2.98 -0.13 7.55
C HIS A 60 -1.60 0.29 7.06
N PHE A 61 -0.56 -0.42 7.51
CA PHE A 61 0.81 -0.18 7.05
C PHE A 61 0.97 -0.49 5.55
N THR A 62 0.42 -1.60 5.09
CA THR A 62 0.50 -1.98 3.67
C THR A 62 -0.18 -0.98 2.75
N ARG A 63 -1.36 -0.49 3.15
CA ARG A 63 -2.05 0.60 2.44
C ARG A 63 -1.21 1.87 2.41
N PHE A 64 -0.66 2.29 3.56
CA PHE A 64 0.24 3.44 3.62
C PHE A 64 1.39 3.30 2.61
N LEU A 65 2.07 2.15 2.59
CA LEU A 65 3.18 1.89 1.67
C LEU A 65 2.72 1.98 0.20
N LEU A 66 1.66 1.26 -0.18
CA LEU A 66 1.18 1.21 -1.56
C LEU A 66 0.68 2.58 -2.04
N ILE A 67 -0.06 3.31 -1.20
CA ILE A 67 -0.56 4.66 -1.51
C ILE A 67 0.61 5.64 -1.63
N SER A 68 1.61 5.55 -0.75
CA SER A 68 2.79 6.41 -0.79
C SER A 68 3.55 6.26 -2.10
N ILE A 69 3.80 5.02 -2.51
CA ILE A 69 4.46 4.71 -3.78
C ILE A 69 3.61 5.19 -4.96
N GLU A 70 2.32 4.84 -4.99
CA GLU A 70 1.44 5.19 -6.11
C GLU A 70 1.33 6.71 -6.26
N LYS A 71 1.04 7.46 -5.19
CA LYS A 71 0.93 8.93 -5.24
C LYS A 71 2.25 9.60 -5.59
N PHE A 72 3.39 9.02 -5.22
CA PHE A 72 4.69 9.57 -5.58
C PHE A 72 5.03 9.33 -7.04
N LYS A 73 4.78 8.11 -7.55
CA LYS A 73 5.08 7.71 -8.93
C LYS A 73 4.02 8.19 -9.92
N SER A 74 2.81 8.52 -9.46
CA SER A 74 1.76 9.01 -10.34
C SER A 74 2.15 10.36 -10.95
N ASN A 75 2.07 10.46 -12.28
CA ASN A 75 2.33 11.68 -13.04
C ASN A 75 1.13 12.63 -12.97
N GLY A 76 0.74 13.05 -11.76
CA GLY A 76 -0.33 14.05 -11.55
C GLY A 76 -1.76 13.48 -11.52
N ARG A 77 -1.94 12.16 -11.55
CA ARG A 77 -3.28 11.56 -11.34
C ARG A 77 -3.72 11.79 -9.89
N SER A 78 -4.83 12.49 -9.72
CA SER A 78 -5.47 12.67 -8.42
C SER A 78 -6.48 11.55 -8.20
N ILE A 79 -6.13 10.61 -7.31
CA ILE A 79 -7.01 9.54 -6.85
C ILE A 79 -7.14 9.66 -5.34
N ASP A 80 -8.37 9.61 -4.85
CA ASP A 80 -8.65 9.54 -3.42
C ASP A 80 -8.74 8.07 -2.98
N PHE A 81 -7.67 7.57 -2.36
CA PHE A 81 -7.64 6.20 -1.82
C PHE A 81 -8.37 6.07 -0.47
N THR A 82 -8.90 7.17 0.06
CA THR A 82 -9.67 7.24 1.31
C THR A 82 -11.18 7.27 1.08
N GLU A 83 -11.61 7.31 -0.18
CA GLU A 83 -13.00 7.31 -0.59
C GLU A 83 -13.80 6.17 0.08
N LEU A 84 -14.97 6.52 0.62
CA LEU A 84 -15.86 5.61 1.35
C LEU A 84 -17.16 5.39 0.58
N ASP A 85 -17.71 4.19 0.66
CA ASP A 85 -19.07 3.91 0.23
C ASP A 85 -20.11 4.52 1.19
N HIS A 86 -21.38 4.41 0.83
CA HIS A 86 -22.51 4.87 1.66
C HIS A 86 -22.61 4.17 3.04
N LYS A 87 -21.84 3.09 3.28
CA LYS A 87 -21.75 2.37 4.55
C LYS A 87 -20.46 2.72 5.33
N GLY A 88 -19.69 3.70 4.87
CA GLY A 88 -18.43 4.10 5.49
C GLY A 88 -17.28 3.11 5.27
N LYS A 89 -17.35 2.24 4.25
CA LYS A 89 -16.29 1.28 3.91
C LYS A 89 -15.43 1.82 2.77
N LEU A 90 -14.12 1.63 2.88
CA LEU A 90 -13.16 2.01 1.83
C LEU A 90 -13.50 1.36 0.49
N ILE A 91 -13.59 2.20 -0.53
CA ILE A 91 -13.81 1.79 -1.92
C ILE A 91 -12.56 1.12 -2.49
N TRP A 92 -11.39 1.69 -2.22
CA TRP A 92 -10.12 1.10 -2.62
C TRP A 92 -9.72 0.01 -1.63
N GLN A 93 -9.69 -1.24 -2.06
CA GLN A 93 -9.50 -2.42 -1.23
C GLN A 93 -8.15 -3.07 -1.50
N LEU A 94 -7.55 -3.61 -0.44
CA LEU A 94 -6.35 -4.41 -0.53
C LEU A 94 -6.73 -5.77 -1.12
N GLU A 95 -6.07 -6.17 -2.21
CA GLU A 95 -6.39 -7.38 -2.95
C GLU A 95 -5.13 -8.20 -3.26
N HIS A 96 -5.29 -9.52 -3.33
CA HIS A 96 -4.23 -10.43 -3.71
C HIS A 96 -4.10 -10.54 -5.24
N ILE A 97 -2.90 -10.33 -5.76
CA ILE A 97 -2.60 -10.45 -7.21
C ILE A 97 -2.76 -11.91 -7.64
N MET A 98 -2.09 -12.83 -6.93
CA MET A 98 -2.35 -14.26 -7.03
C MET A 98 -3.39 -14.64 -5.95
N PRO A 99 -4.51 -15.27 -6.32
CA PRO A 99 -5.59 -15.55 -5.39
C PRO A 99 -5.13 -16.46 -4.25
N GLN A 100 -5.75 -16.30 -3.07
CA GLN A 100 -5.34 -17.00 -1.86
C GLN A 100 -5.44 -18.53 -1.98
N SER A 101 -6.35 -19.03 -2.83
CA SER A 101 -6.55 -20.45 -3.12
C SER A 101 -5.34 -21.12 -3.77
N ASN A 102 -4.43 -20.36 -4.39
CA ASN A 102 -3.21 -20.89 -5.01
C ASN A 102 -2.10 -21.20 -4.00
N PHE A 103 -2.34 -21.00 -2.72
CA PHE A 103 -1.36 -21.13 -1.66
C PHE A 103 -1.81 -22.14 -0.62
N GLU A 104 -0.92 -23.07 -0.31
CA GLU A 104 -1.10 -24.02 0.78
C GLU A 104 -1.17 -23.31 2.15
N ASN A 105 -1.64 -24.05 3.15
CA ASN A 105 -1.62 -23.56 4.52
C ASN A 105 -0.17 -23.35 4.97
N GLY A 106 0.11 -22.15 5.51
CA GLY A 106 1.46 -21.78 5.94
C GLY A 106 2.37 -21.21 4.85
N ASP A 107 1.94 -21.17 3.58
CA ASP A 107 2.76 -20.60 2.51
C ASP A 107 3.04 -19.11 2.79
N CYS A 108 4.33 -18.80 2.92
CA CYS A 108 4.80 -17.48 3.30
C CYS A 108 4.53 -16.41 2.24
N TYR A 109 4.35 -16.79 0.95
CA TYR A 109 4.14 -15.83 -0.14
C TYR A 109 2.73 -15.26 -0.16
N LYS A 110 1.74 -15.99 0.38
CA LYS A 110 0.32 -15.60 0.34
C LYS A 110 0.08 -14.16 0.79
N ASN A 111 0.65 -13.77 1.93
CA ASN A 111 0.45 -12.45 2.54
C ASN A 111 1.68 -11.54 2.44
N LYS A 112 2.61 -11.82 1.52
CA LYS A 112 3.74 -10.92 1.26
C LYS A 112 3.30 -9.69 0.50
N LEU A 113 3.99 -8.59 0.74
CA LEU A 113 3.76 -7.31 0.09
C LEU A 113 3.66 -7.42 -1.44
N GLY A 114 4.56 -8.19 -2.05
CA GLY A 114 4.60 -8.37 -3.49
C GLY A 114 3.36 -9.07 -4.07
N ASN A 115 2.57 -9.78 -3.26
CA ASN A 115 1.31 -10.37 -3.69
C ASN A 115 0.10 -9.44 -3.46
N LEU A 116 0.32 -8.22 -2.97
CA LEU A 116 -0.77 -7.32 -2.59
C LEU A 116 -0.79 -6.07 -3.45
N THR A 117 -2.00 -5.60 -3.72
CA THR A 117 -2.24 -4.35 -4.44
C THR A 117 -3.53 -3.67 -3.99
N LEU A 118 -3.85 -2.50 -4.56
CA LEU A 118 -5.11 -1.80 -4.34
C LEU A 118 -5.97 -1.80 -5.61
N LEU A 119 -7.20 -2.30 -5.48
CA LEU A 119 -8.21 -2.27 -6.53
C LEU A 119 -9.48 -1.56 -6.05
N HIS A 120 -10.24 -0.99 -6.99
CA HIS A 120 -11.56 -0.43 -6.71
C HIS A 120 -12.53 -1.57 -6.35
N ARG A 121 -13.42 -1.35 -5.39
CA ARG A 121 -14.36 -2.38 -4.91
C ARG A 121 -15.13 -3.08 -6.03
N ASP A 122 -15.69 -2.33 -6.97
CA ASP A 122 -16.47 -2.92 -8.07
C ASP A 122 -15.62 -3.83 -8.95
N THR A 123 -14.36 -3.45 -9.18
CA THR A 123 -13.38 -4.28 -9.88
C THR A 123 -13.04 -5.50 -9.05
N ASN A 124 -12.83 -5.33 -7.74
CA ASN A 124 -12.53 -6.41 -6.82
C ASN A 124 -13.66 -7.44 -6.71
N VAL A 125 -14.92 -6.99 -6.71
CA VAL A 125 -16.10 -7.89 -6.71
C VAL A 125 -16.18 -8.70 -8.00
N LYS A 126 -15.88 -8.08 -9.15
CA LYS A 126 -15.87 -8.77 -10.45
C LYS A 126 -14.75 -9.80 -10.54
N ILE A 127 -13.59 -9.47 -9.98
CA ILE A 127 -12.41 -10.32 -10.00
C ILE A 127 -12.48 -11.43 -8.97
N SER A 128 -12.99 -11.17 -7.76
CA SER A 128 -13.16 -12.20 -6.71
C SER A 128 -11.90 -13.08 -6.55
N ASN A 129 -12.08 -14.41 -6.48
CA ASN A 129 -11.01 -15.40 -6.39
C ASN A 129 -10.47 -15.87 -7.76
N GLU A 130 -10.69 -15.10 -8.82
CA GLU A 130 -10.23 -15.46 -10.17
C GLU A 130 -8.71 -15.60 -10.27
N THR A 131 -8.26 -16.35 -11.27
CA THR A 131 -6.83 -16.53 -11.55
C THR A 131 -6.18 -15.23 -12.00
N PHE A 132 -4.85 -15.09 -11.86
CA PHE A 132 -4.11 -13.91 -12.32
C PHE A 132 -4.45 -13.49 -13.76
N VAL A 133 -4.57 -14.47 -14.67
CA VAL A 133 -4.90 -14.25 -16.09
C VAL A 133 -6.28 -13.62 -16.25
N GLU A 134 -7.27 -14.11 -15.50
CA GLU A 134 -8.62 -13.55 -15.52
C GLU A 134 -8.68 -12.17 -14.84
N LYS A 135 -7.96 -11.97 -13.73
CA LYS A 135 -7.81 -10.63 -13.11
C LYS A 135 -7.25 -9.62 -14.12
N LYS A 136 -6.20 -10.01 -14.85
CA LYS A 136 -5.57 -9.19 -15.91
C LYS A 136 -6.57 -8.79 -17.00
N LYS A 137 -7.39 -9.74 -17.49
CA LYS A 137 -8.42 -9.44 -18.51
C LYS A 137 -9.43 -8.39 -18.02
N VAL A 138 -9.92 -8.53 -16.79
CA VAL A 138 -10.87 -7.57 -16.20
C VAL A 138 -10.25 -6.19 -16.02
N LEU A 139 -8.96 -6.12 -15.70
CA LEU A 139 -8.23 -4.87 -15.45
C LEU A 139 -7.81 -4.14 -16.72
N LEU A 140 -7.74 -4.80 -17.89
CA LEU A 140 -7.15 -4.26 -19.12
C LEU A 140 -7.64 -2.83 -19.44
N ASP A 141 -8.96 -2.62 -19.37
CA ASP A 141 -9.60 -1.34 -19.70
C ASP A 141 -9.90 -0.45 -18.48
N LYS A 142 -9.40 -0.82 -17.28
CA LYS A 142 -9.60 -0.05 -16.06
C LYS A 142 -8.53 0.99 -15.87
N VAL A 143 -8.89 2.13 -15.28
CA VAL A 143 -7.89 3.15 -14.86
C VAL A 143 -6.83 2.55 -13.93
N GLU A 144 -7.22 1.53 -13.16
CA GLU A 144 -6.40 0.79 -12.21
C GLU A 144 -5.21 0.09 -12.87
N SER A 145 -5.32 -0.35 -14.13
CA SER A 145 -4.19 -0.96 -14.85
C SER A 145 -3.08 0.04 -15.15
N LYS A 146 -3.37 1.35 -15.07
CA LYS A 146 -2.41 2.45 -15.27
C LYS A 146 -1.66 2.83 -13.99
N PHE A 147 -2.00 2.22 -12.85
CA PHE A 147 -1.31 2.47 -11.58
C PHE A 147 0.05 1.80 -11.57
N TYR A 148 1.03 2.46 -10.95
CA TYR A 148 2.36 1.90 -10.76
C TYR A 148 2.31 0.63 -9.91
N ILE A 149 1.51 0.62 -8.85
CA ILE A 149 1.36 -0.57 -8.00
C ILE A 149 0.69 -1.75 -8.72
N ASN A 150 -0.02 -1.52 -9.83
CA ASN A 150 -0.73 -2.54 -10.62
C ASN A 150 -0.03 -2.92 -11.92
N GLU A 151 1.19 -2.44 -12.19
CA GLU A 151 1.91 -2.75 -13.44
C GLU A 151 2.16 -4.23 -13.65
N VAL A 152 2.17 -5.01 -12.56
CA VAL A 152 2.23 -6.47 -12.58
C VAL A 152 1.18 -7.10 -13.49
N PHE A 153 -0.03 -6.53 -13.60
CA PHE A 153 -1.07 -7.10 -14.48
C PHE A 153 -0.80 -6.86 -15.97
N ARG A 154 0.26 -6.12 -16.32
CA ARG A 154 0.68 -5.93 -17.71
C ARG A 154 1.63 -7.04 -18.18
N THR A 155 2.22 -7.82 -17.27
CA THR A 155 3.07 -8.98 -17.63
C THR A 155 2.22 -10.17 -18.05
N ASP A 156 2.81 -11.11 -18.77
CA ASP A 156 2.07 -12.30 -19.25
C ASP A 156 1.76 -13.27 -18.11
N ASN A 157 2.75 -13.51 -17.24
CA ASN A 157 2.64 -14.42 -16.10
C ASN A 157 3.02 -13.71 -14.80
N PHE A 158 2.62 -14.31 -13.68
CA PHE A 158 3.00 -13.90 -12.33
C PHE A 158 3.13 -15.11 -11.42
N GLU A 159 4.35 -15.41 -10.99
CA GLU A 159 4.72 -16.57 -10.22
C GLU A 159 5.13 -16.21 -8.78
N LYS A 160 5.37 -17.22 -7.93
CA LYS A 160 5.80 -16.98 -6.53
C LYS A 160 7.16 -16.27 -6.45
N SER A 161 8.05 -16.50 -7.40
CA SER A 161 9.33 -15.78 -7.54
C SER A 161 9.10 -14.28 -7.75
N ASP A 162 8.09 -13.91 -8.54
CA ASP A 162 7.73 -12.52 -8.82
C ASP A 162 7.17 -11.81 -7.57
N ILE A 163 6.46 -12.53 -6.69
CA ILE A 163 6.04 -12.01 -5.38
C ILE A 163 7.27 -11.56 -4.57
N LYS A 164 8.35 -12.34 -4.56
CA LYS A 164 9.58 -11.99 -3.84
C LYS A 164 10.22 -10.74 -4.43
N ASN A 165 10.41 -10.72 -5.75
CA ASN A 165 11.03 -9.61 -6.47
C ASN A 165 10.22 -8.32 -6.32
N ARG A 166 8.90 -8.39 -6.49
CA ARG A 166 8.01 -7.24 -6.31
C ARG A 166 8.02 -6.72 -4.87
N SER A 167 8.10 -7.60 -3.86
CA SER A 167 8.25 -7.17 -2.47
C SER A 167 9.51 -6.32 -2.26
N ILE A 168 10.65 -6.79 -2.79
CA ILE A 168 11.93 -6.07 -2.72
C ILE A 168 11.83 -4.73 -3.44
N ASN A 169 11.27 -4.71 -4.65
CA ASN A 169 11.12 -3.48 -5.44
C ASN A 169 10.25 -2.44 -4.73
N LEU A 170 9.12 -2.83 -4.15
CA LEU A 170 8.24 -1.92 -3.42
C LEU A 170 8.89 -1.36 -2.15
N ILE A 171 9.64 -2.19 -1.41
CA ILE A 171 10.39 -1.72 -0.22
C ILE A 171 11.49 -0.74 -0.64
N ASN A 172 12.23 -1.06 -1.70
CA ASN A 172 13.27 -0.19 -2.23
C ASN A 172 12.71 1.14 -2.76
N ASP A 173 11.56 1.10 -3.44
CA ASP A 173 10.86 2.30 -3.89
C ASP A 173 10.45 3.18 -2.71
N LEU A 174 9.81 2.60 -1.68
CA LEU A 174 9.45 3.35 -0.47
C LEU A 174 10.69 3.95 0.21
N GLY A 175 11.77 3.16 0.32
CA GLY A 175 13.05 3.61 0.86
C GLY A 175 13.61 4.80 0.12
N LYS A 176 13.70 4.75 -1.22
CA LYS A 176 14.17 5.88 -2.05
C LYS A 176 13.27 7.11 -1.93
N ILE A 177 11.95 6.91 -1.81
CA ILE A 177 10.98 7.99 -1.64
C ILE A 177 11.26 8.73 -0.33
N ILE A 178 11.40 8.00 0.77
CA ILE A 178 11.54 8.58 2.11
C ILE A 178 12.97 9.09 2.36
N ASN A 179 13.99 8.34 1.94
CA ASN A 179 15.39 8.65 2.27
C ASN A 179 15.97 9.70 1.34
N ASP A 180 15.69 9.59 0.04
CA ASP A 180 16.40 10.38 -0.98
C ASP A 180 15.50 11.50 -1.53
N ASN A 181 14.17 11.35 -1.47
CA ASN A 181 13.22 12.25 -2.11
C ASN A 181 12.18 12.84 -1.13
N PHE A 182 12.54 12.96 0.15
CA PHE A 182 11.59 13.32 1.20
C PHE A 182 10.87 14.64 0.94
N ASP A 183 11.57 15.69 0.50
CA ASP A 183 10.95 17.00 0.27
C ASP A 183 9.91 16.97 -0.85
N VAL A 184 10.17 16.17 -1.90
CA VAL A 184 9.22 15.92 -2.97
C VAL A 184 8.04 15.12 -2.44
N TYR A 185 8.30 14.06 -1.68
CA TYR A 185 7.26 13.25 -1.05
C TYR A 185 6.35 14.06 -0.12
N ARG A 186 6.96 14.90 0.71
CA ARG A 186 6.30 15.81 1.65
C ARG A 186 5.33 16.74 0.93
N LYS A 187 5.76 17.39 -0.15
CA LYS A 187 4.90 18.31 -0.93
C LYS A 187 3.88 17.57 -1.78
N LYS A 188 4.31 16.52 -2.50
CA LYS A 188 3.51 15.83 -3.52
C LYS A 188 2.48 14.90 -2.90
N VAL A 189 2.87 14.12 -1.90
CA VAL A 189 2.04 13.08 -1.27
C VAL A 189 1.45 13.57 0.04
N LEU A 190 2.27 14.04 0.97
CA LEU A 190 1.78 14.45 2.30
C LEU A 190 1.04 15.79 2.28
N LYS A 191 1.27 16.64 1.27
CA LYS A 191 0.65 17.97 1.16
C LYS A 191 0.97 18.90 2.36
N ILE A 192 2.19 18.84 2.90
CA ILE A 192 2.66 19.64 4.05
C ILE A 192 3.96 20.41 3.78
#